data_AF-A0A2R4P1F4-F1
#
_entry.id   AF-A0A2R4P1F4-F1
#
_cell.length_a   1.000
_cell.length_b   1.000
_cell.length_c   1.000
_cell.angle_alpha   90.00
_cell.angle_beta   90.00
_cell.angle_gamma   90.00
#
_symmetry.space_group_name_H-M   'P 1'
#
loop_
_entity.id
_entity.type
_entity.pdbx_description
1 polymer ?
#
loop_
_entity_poly.entity_id
_entity_poly.type
_entity_poly.pdbx_seq_one_letter_code
_entity_poly.pdbx_strand_id
1 'polypeptide(L)'
;MQELNQIFNTIKDIAKEISEVIKYADLGYTTHENATGDTQLKLDVKSDEIITAKFKQLSCVKALISEEKEDELEINKNAKFIIAYDPLDGSSLVDVNFAVGSIFGIYEDEVKPENLIAAAYSIYGPRLELVIAEKKGALPKFYRLGKDGEFKFVKELELKEKGKLNATGATQKGWSQTHRNFINELFNEGYRLRYSGAMVSDLHQILLKGGGLFSYPATSDHPNGKLRVVFEVLPFAFIYENAKGATSNGKNQTLFDIKIEKIHQTTPCFFGSRDEISLLHKFYEQK
;
A
#
# COMPACT_ATOMS: atom_id res chain seq x y z
N MET A 1 18.62 9.54 -11.39
CA MET A 1 18.16 8.38 -12.18
C MET A 1 18.94 7.11 -11.82
N GLN A 2 20.28 7.14 -11.78
CA GLN A 2 21.09 5.97 -11.40
C GLN A 2 20.85 5.51 -9.95
N GLU A 3 20.74 6.44 -9.00
CA GLU A 3 20.48 6.11 -7.57
C GLU A 3 19.07 5.52 -7.35
N LEU A 4 18.04 6.04 -8.02
CA LEU A 4 16.69 5.45 -7.99
C LEU A 4 16.67 4.03 -8.54
N ASN A 5 17.42 3.75 -9.61
CA ASN A 5 17.55 2.39 -10.13
C ASN A 5 18.20 1.44 -9.11
N GLN A 6 19.16 1.92 -8.30
CA GLN A 6 19.73 1.12 -7.21
C GLN A 6 18.68 0.80 -6.15
N ILE A 7 17.85 1.76 -5.76
CA ILE A 7 16.74 1.57 -4.84
C ILE A 7 15.75 0.52 -5.39
N PHE A 8 15.33 0.64 -6.65
CA PHE A 8 14.39 -0.34 -7.25
C PHE A 8 14.98 -1.74 -7.40
N ASN A 9 16.26 -1.87 -7.73
CA ASN A 9 16.92 -3.18 -7.75
C ASN A 9 16.99 -3.78 -6.34
N THR A 10 17.26 -2.95 -5.33
CA THR A 10 17.23 -3.37 -3.92
C THR A 10 15.83 -3.84 -3.50
N ILE A 11 14.76 -3.14 -3.91
CA ILE A 11 13.36 -3.56 -3.68
C ILE A 11 13.07 -4.92 -4.33
N LYS A 12 13.57 -5.18 -5.55
CA LYS A 12 13.42 -6.50 -6.19
C LYS A 12 14.10 -7.61 -5.38
N ASP A 13 15.29 -7.35 -4.86
CA ASP A 13 16.01 -8.33 -4.04
C ASP A 13 15.31 -8.58 -2.70
N ILE A 14 14.85 -7.52 -2.04
CA ILE A 14 14.00 -7.58 -0.84
C ILE A 14 12.76 -8.44 -1.11
N ALA A 15 12.03 -8.18 -2.20
CA ALA A 15 10.81 -8.90 -2.51
C ALA A 15 11.05 -10.41 -2.73
N LYS A 16 12.18 -10.79 -3.34
CA LYS A 16 12.57 -12.20 -3.48
C LYS A 16 12.84 -12.84 -2.11
N GLU A 17 13.60 -12.15 -1.25
CA GLU A 17 13.99 -12.66 0.07
C GLU A 17 12.78 -12.80 1.01
N ILE A 18 11.93 -11.79 1.10
CA ILE A 18 10.68 -11.84 1.88
C ILE A 18 9.74 -12.92 1.33
N SER A 19 9.63 -13.06 0.00
CA SER A 19 8.80 -14.12 -0.59
C SER A 19 9.25 -15.53 -0.19
N GLU A 20 10.56 -15.77 -0.06
CA GLU A 20 11.06 -17.07 0.41
C GLU A 20 10.78 -17.26 1.91
N VAL A 21 10.95 -16.23 2.73
CA VAL A 21 10.61 -16.27 4.16
C VAL A 21 9.14 -16.63 4.35
N ILE A 22 8.22 -15.96 3.66
CA ILE A 22 6.78 -16.21 3.80
C ILE A 22 6.41 -17.64 3.40
N LYS A 23 6.99 -18.19 2.32
CA LYS A 23 6.65 -19.53 1.81
C LYS A 23 7.01 -20.67 2.76
N TYR A 24 8.10 -20.51 3.50
CA TYR A 24 8.67 -21.58 4.32
C TYR A 24 8.67 -21.25 5.82
N ALA A 25 8.07 -20.13 6.22
CA ALA A 25 7.86 -19.84 7.62
C ALA A 25 7.05 -20.99 8.25
N ASP A 26 7.58 -21.56 9.33
CA ASP A 26 6.84 -22.52 10.13
C ASP A 26 5.78 -21.76 10.92
N LEU A 27 4.58 -21.66 10.33
CA LEU A 27 3.45 -20.97 10.93
C LEU A 27 2.76 -21.81 12.02
N GLY A 28 3.31 -22.98 12.35
CA GLY A 28 2.90 -23.83 13.47
C GLY A 28 1.39 -23.87 13.70
N TYR A 29 0.68 -24.81 13.04
CA TYR A 29 -0.67 -25.23 13.48
C TYR A 29 -0.61 -25.99 14.82
N THR A 30 0.26 -25.56 15.75
CA THR A 30 0.39 -26.15 17.08
C THR A 30 -0.70 -25.59 17.97
N THR A 31 -1.33 -26.49 18.72
CA THR A 31 -2.54 -26.40 19.54
C THR A 31 -2.51 -25.39 20.72
N HIS A 32 -1.78 -24.28 20.61
CA HIS A 32 -1.73 -23.23 21.62
C HIS A 32 -2.32 -21.93 21.06
N GLU A 33 -3.32 -21.38 21.74
CA GLU A 33 -4.08 -20.17 21.35
C GLU A 33 -3.21 -18.90 21.16
N ASN A 34 -1.91 -18.94 21.52
CA ASN A 34 -0.96 -17.83 21.37
C ASN A 34 -0.07 -17.92 20.10
N ALA A 35 -0.12 -19.01 19.33
CA ALA A 35 0.86 -19.28 18.25
C ALA A 35 0.70 -18.36 17.02
N THR A 36 -0.52 -17.95 16.66
CA THR A 36 -0.78 -17.16 15.45
C THR A 36 -0.24 -15.74 15.56
N GLY A 37 -0.51 -15.05 16.67
CA GLY A 37 -0.03 -13.67 16.90
C GLY A 37 1.49 -13.59 17.03
N ASP A 38 2.11 -14.55 17.70
CA ASP A 38 3.57 -14.65 17.81
C ASP A 38 4.24 -14.88 16.45
N THR A 39 3.58 -15.61 15.56
CA THR A 39 4.09 -15.90 14.22
C THR A 39 3.97 -14.69 13.30
N GLN A 40 2.83 -13.98 13.36
CA GLN A 40 2.64 -12.72 12.65
C GLN A 40 3.75 -11.72 13.02
N LEU A 41 3.93 -11.49 14.33
CA LEU A 41 4.95 -10.58 14.84
C LEU A 41 6.37 -10.97 14.39
N LYS A 42 6.68 -12.26 14.32
CA LYS A 42 7.99 -12.74 13.83
C LYS A 42 8.20 -12.43 12.35
N LEU A 43 7.17 -12.58 11.51
CA LEU A 43 7.27 -12.29 10.08
C LEU A 43 7.42 -10.79 9.81
N ASP A 44 6.69 -9.98 10.55
CA ASP A 44 6.74 -8.52 10.49
C ASP A 44 8.15 -8.02 10.86
N VAL A 45 8.66 -8.44 12.02
CA VAL A 45 10.04 -8.16 12.45
C VAL A 45 11.07 -8.65 11.43
N LYS A 46 10.89 -9.87 10.90
CA LYS A 46 11.86 -10.42 9.95
C LYS A 46 11.88 -9.66 8.63
N SER A 47 10.73 -9.23 8.16
CA SER A 47 10.58 -8.45 6.94
C SER A 47 11.21 -7.06 7.11
N ASP A 48 11.00 -6.40 8.26
CA ASP A 48 11.66 -5.14 8.60
C ASP A 48 13.19 -5.28 8.67
N GLU A 49 13.71 -6.34 9.29
CA GLU A 49 15.15 -6.62 9.35
C GLU A 49 15.77 -6.74 7.95
N ILE A 50 15.13 -7.48 7.05
CA ILE A 50 15.60 -7.68 5.67
C ILE A 50 15.65 -6.33 4.94
N ILE A 51 14.56 -5.56 4.99
CA ILE A 51 14.47 -4.26 4.34
C ILE A 51 15.54 -3.31 4.89
N THR A 52 15.65 -3.22 6.23
CA THR A 52 16.63 -2.38 6.92
C THR A 52 18.06 -2.75 6.51
N ALA A 53 18.40 -4.03 6.52
CA ALA A 53 19.75 -4.50 6.23
C ALA A 53 20.18 -4.21 4.78
N LYS A 54 19.25 -4.29 3.82
CA LYS A 54 19.52 -4.02 2.41
C LYS A 54 19.67 -2.52 2.15
N PHE A 55 18.75 -1.69 2.63
CA PHE A 55 18.83 -0.25 2.36
C PHE A 55 19.96 0.45 3.11
N LYS A 56 20.39 -0.06 4.27
CA LYS A 56 21.60 0.41 4.99
C LYS A 56 22.87 0.38 4.14
N GLN A 57 22.91 -0.45 3.10
CA GLN A 57 24.08 -0.60 2.22
C GLN A 57 24.11 0.46 1.11
N LEU A 58 23.01 1.19 0.89
CA LEU A 58 22.92 2.19 -0.16
C LEU A 58 23.38 3.56 0.35
N SER A 59 24.46 4.08 -0.21
CA SER A 59 25.00 5.40 0.16
C SER A 59 24.06 6.57 -0.16
N CYS A 60 23.07 6.37 -1.04
CA CYS A 60 22.07 7.36 -1.44
C CYS A 60 20.84 7.40 -0.50
N VAL A 61 20.72 6.49 0.47
CA VAL A 61 19.64 6.46 1.45
C VAL A 61 20.02 7.31 2.67
N LYS A 62 19.23 8.34 2.92
CA LYS A 62 19.33 9.27 4.05
C LYS A 62 18.82 8.63 5.33
N ALA A 63 17.61 8.09 5.29
CA ALA A 63 16.94 7.54 6.45
C ALA A 63 15.87 6.52 6.04
N LEU A 64 15.46 5.72 7.03
CA LEU A 64 14.42 4.71 6.91
C LEU A 64 13.28 5.00 7.88
N ILE A 65 12.05 4.83 7.40
CA ILE A 65 10.83 4.91 8.21
C ILE A 65 10.07 3.61 8.01
N SER A 66 9.81 2.91 9.12
CA SER A 66 9.13 1.61 9.09
C SER A 66 7.81 1.70 9.85
N GLU A 67 6.82 0.92 9.44
CA GLU A 67 5.63 0.69 10.27
C GLU A 67 6.00 0.17 11.67
N GLU A 68 7.03 -0.68 11.73
CA GLU A 68 7.47 -1.44 12.92
C GLU A 68 8.35 -0.64 13.90
N LYS A 69 8.67 0.62 13.60
CA LYS A 69 9.56 1.46 14.41
C LYS A 69 8.94 2.81 14.67
N GLU A 70 8.94 3.25 15.93
CA GLU A 70 8.34 4.54 16.33
C GLU A 70 9.05 5.76 15.71
N ASP A 71 10.37 5.66 15.52
CA ASP A 71 11.23 6.76 15.09
C ASP A 71 11.90 6.49 13.74
N GLU A 72 12.22 7.57 13.03
CA GLU A 72 13.05 7.55 11.84
C GLU A 72 14.47 7.04 12.16
N LEU A 73 14.96 6.11 11.35
CA LEU A 73 16.31 5.57 11.45
C LEU A 73 17.23 6.28 10.45
N GLU A 74 18.02 7.25 10.95
CA GLU A 74 19.05 7.94 10.16
C GLU A 74 20.15 6.95 9.72
N ILE A 75 20.48 6.95 8.42
CA ILE A 75 21.52 6.10 7.81
C ILE A 75 22.70 6.95 7.33
N ASN A 76 22.43 7.97 6.53
CA ASN A 76 23.44 8.86 5.97
C ASN A 76 22.87 10.28 5.85
N LYS A 77 23.21 11.14 6.83
CA LYS A 77 22.72 12.51 6.89
C LYS A 77 22.91 13.36 5.63
N ASN A 78 23.93 13.04 4.82
CA ASN A 78 24.27 13.77 3.59
C ASN A 78 23.63 13.20 2.33
N ALA A 79 22.93 12.08 2.44
CA ALA A 79 22.21 11.47 1.33
C ALA A 79 20.83 12.12 1.15
N LYS A 80 20.13 11.75 0.06
CA LYS A 80 18.91 12.43 -0.38
C LYS A 80 17.63 11.68 -0.07
N PHE A 81 17.64 10.35 -0.20
CA PHE A 81 16.40 9.58 -0.24
C PHE A 81 16.00 9.07 1.13
N ILE A 82 14.76 9.36 1.55
CA ILE A 82 14.12 8.74 2.70
C ILE A 82 13.22 7.63 2.18
N ILE A 83 13.41 6.41 2.67
CA ILE A 83 12.58 5.26 2.28
C ILE A 83 11.61 4.97 3.42
N ALA A 84 10.33 5.23 3.18
CA ALA A 84 9.28 4.84 4.10
C ALA A 84 8.61 3.55 3.63
N TYR A 85 8.38 2.59 4.51
CA TYR A 85 7.85 1.29 4.10
C TYR A 85 6.94 0.64 5.14
N ASP A 86 5.98 -0.12 4.62
CA ASP A 86 5.30 -1.18 5.35
C ASP A 86 5.99 -2.50 4.96
N PRO A 87 6.69 -3.17 5.89
CA PRO A 87 7.45 -4.36 5.57
C PRO A 87 6.56 -5.53 5.17
N LEU A 88 5.35 -5.65 5.70
CA LEU A 88 4.45 -6.76 5.42
C LEU A 88 2.97 -6.40 5.67
N ASP A 89 2.37 -5.67 4.74
CA ASP A 89 0.94 -5.38 4.74
C ASP A 89 0.12 -6.68 4.63
N GLY A 90 -0.86 -6.80 5.53
CA GLY A 90 -1.74 -7.95 5.60
C GLY A 90 -1.13 -9.15 6.31
N SER A 91 -0.06 -9.00 7.10
CA SER A 91 0.61 -10.11 7.80
C SER A 91 -0.33 -11.05 8.58
N SER A 92 -1.42 -10.52 9.14
CA SER A 92 -2.51 -11.31 9.77
C SER A 92 -3.23 -12.31 8.85
N LEU A 93 -2.96 -12.28 7.55
CA LEU A 93 -3.56 -13.15 6.54
C LEU A 93 -2.61 -14.24 6.02
N VAL A 94 -1.37 -14.29 6.53
CA VAL A 94 -0.36 -15.26 6.10
C VAL A 94 -0.75 -16.69 6.52
N ASP A 95 -1.31 -16.85 7.73
CA ASP A 95 -1.74 -18.14 8.31
C ASP A 95 -2.92 -18.79 7.57
N VAL A 96 -3.77 -17.97 6.94
CA VAL A 96 -4.88 -18.40 6.07
C VAL A 96 -4.49 -18.44 4.59
N ASN A 97 -3.19 -18.33 4.28
CA ASN A 97 -2.62 -18.45 2.94
C ASN A 97 -3.21 -17.46 1.91
N PHE A 98 -3.47 -16.23 2.36
CA PHE A 98 -3.92 -15.14 1.50
C PHE A 98 -2.72 -14.32 1.02
N ALA A 99 -2.92 -13.57 -0.07
CA ALA A 99 -1.88 -12.72 -0.61
C ALA A 99 -1.64 -11.51 0.30
N VAL A 100 -0.37 -11.23 0.56
CA VAL A 100 0.17 -10.11 1.36
C VAL A 100 1.24 -9.36 0.57
N GLY A 101 1.86 -8.31 1.11
CA GLY A 101 2.80 -7.52 0.31
C GLY A 101 3.66 -6.57 1.13
N SER A 102 4.63 -5.92 0.49
CA SER A 102 5.39 -4.81 1.10
C SER A 102 5.15 -3.54 0.31
N ILE A 103 5.10 -2.40 0.99
CA ILE A 103 4.79 -1.09 0.41
C ILE A 103 5.97 -0.16 0.62
N PHE A 104 6.34 0.64 -0.39
CA PHE A 104 7.49 1.54 -0.34
C PHE A 104 7.13 2.92 -0.91
N GLY A 105 7.40 3.96 -0.13
CA GLY A 105 7.44 5.35 -0.57
C GLY A 105 8.88 5.87 -0.57
N ILE A 106 9.29 6.54 -1.65
CA ILE A 106 10.62 7.12 -1.81
C ILE A 106 10.47 8.63 -1.83
N TYR A 107 10.90 9.27 -0.74
CA TYR A 107 10.86 10.71 -0.55
C TYR A 107 12.24 11.32 -0.81
N GLU A 108 12.30 12.53 -1.37
CA GLU A 108 13.52 13.31 -1.49
C GLU A 108 13.58 14.37 -0.38
N ASP A 109 14.72 14.45 0.31
CA ASP A 109 15.07 15.40 1.38
C ASP A 109 14.23 15.34 2.67
N GLU A 110 12.90 15.42 2.59
CA GLU A 110 11.97 15.44 3.73
C GLU A 110 10.69 14.65 3.44
N VAL A 111 10.05 14.13 4.48
CA VAL A 111 8.79 13.39 4.39
C VAL A 111 7.61 14.36 4.25
N LYS A 112 7.34 14.76 3.01
CA LYS A 112 6.19 15.58 2.62
C LYS A 112 5.54 15.02 1.35
N PRO A 113 4.23 15.20 1.13
CA PRO A 113 3.57 14.68 -0.07
C PRO A 113 4.23 15.12 -1.38
N GLU A 114 4.66 16.39 -1.48
CA GLU A 114 5.34 16.94 -2.66
C GLU A 114 6.72 16.35 -2.93
N ASN A 115 7.34 15.76 -1.90
CA ASN A 115 8.65 15.14 -1.96
C ASN A 115 8.59 13.65 -2.27
N LEU A 116 7.40 13.04 -2.34
CA LEU A 116 7.23 11.66 -2.77
C LEU A 116 7.46 11.58 -4.28
N ILE A 117 8.63 11.07 -4.69
CA ILE A 117 9.08 11.08 -6.09
C ILE A 117 8.88 9.72 -6.79
N ALA A 118 8.74 8.66 -6.01
CA ALA A 118 8.46 7.31 -6.50
C ALA A 118 7.79 6.46 -5.41
N ALA A 119 7.10 5.43 -5.85
CA ALA A 119 6.50 4.44 -4.97
C ALA A 119 6.55 3.05 -5.61
N ALA A 120 6.59 2.01 -4.78
CA ALA A 120 6.53 0.63 -5.23
C ALA A 120 5.78 -0.23 -4.23
N TYR A 121 5.25 -1.36 -4.69
CA TYR A 121 4.81 -2.43 -3.81
C TYR A 121 5.05 -3.79 -4.45
N SER A 122 5.33 -4.78 -3.61
CA SER A 122 5.40 -6.20 -3.96
C SER A 122 4.16 -6.92 -3.49
N ILE A 123 3.76 -7.98 -4.21
CA ILE A 123 2.73 -8.92 -3.78
C ILE A 123 3.30 -10.32 -3.70
N TYR A 124 3.13 -10.91 -2.52
CA TYR A 124 3.47 -12.27 -2.15
C TYR A 124 2.20 -13.12 -2.22
N GLY A 125 1.82 -13.53 -3.43
CA GLY A 125 0.70 -14.44 -3.65
C GLY A 125 1.16 -15.74 -4.32
N PRO A 126 0.28 -16.40 -5.10
CA PRO A 126 0.67 -17.53 -5.95
C PRO A 126 1.76 -17.20 -6.97
N ARG A 127 2.00 -15.90 -7.21
CA ARG A 127 3.08 -15.34 -8.02
C ARG A 127 3.73 -14.21 -7.21
N LEU A 128 5.03 -14.01 -7.41
CA LEU A 128 5.72 -12.82 -6.95
C LEU A 128 5.60 -11.72 -8.00
N GLU A 129 4.95 -10.62 -7.62
CA GLU A 129 4.64 -9.49 -8.49
C GLU A 129 5.12 -8.19 -7.87
N LEU A 130 5.47 -7.21 -8.70
CA LEU A 130 6.00 -5.92 -8.28
C LEU A 130 5.41 -4.82 -9.17
N VAL A 131 4.98 -3.72 -8.56
CA VAL A 131 4.59 -2.51 -9.27
C VAL A 131 5.51 -1.38 -8.84
N ILE A 132 6.02 -0.63 -9.83
CA ILE A 132 6.85 0.55 -9.61
C ILE A 132 6.21 1.73 -10.34
N ALA A 133 6.00 2.83 -9.64
CA ALA A 133 5.65 4.12 -10.20
C ALA A 133 6.83 5.08 -9.98
N GLU A 134 7.34 5.63 -11.08
CA GLU A 134 8.43 6.61 -11.09
C GLU A 134 7.86 7.90 -11.68
N LYS A 135 8.21 9.07 -11.13
CA LYS A 135 7.91 10.40 -11.72
C LYS A 135 6.40 10.66 -11.91
N LYS A 136 5.93 11.80 -11.41
CA LYS A 136 4.53 12.21 -11.62
C LYS A 136 4.18 12.25 -13.12
N GLY A 137 3.14 11.53 -13.51
CA GLY A 137 2.61 11.48 -14.88
C GLY A 137 3.10 10.32 -15.77
N ALA A 138 4.00 9.46 -15.30
CA ALA A 138 4.30 8.20 -16.00
C ALA A 138 3.45 7.06 -15.42
N LEU A 139 2.89 6.21 -16.29
CA LEU A 139 2.06 5.08 -15.85
C LEU A 139 2.87 4.10 -14.97
N PRO A 140 2.30 3.54 -13.89
CA PRO A 140 2.97 2.52 -13.10
C PRO A 140 3.29 1.28 -13.94
N LYS A 141 4.50 0.75 -13.77
CA LYS A 141 4.98 -0.43 -14.48
C LYS A 141 4.78 -1.66 -13.63
N PHE A 142 4.16 -2.69 -14.22
CA PHE A 142 3.90 -3.97 -13.59
C PHE A 142 4.92 -5.02 -14.03
N TYR A 143 5.51 -5.70 -13.06
CA TYR A 143 6.51 -6.74 -13.24
C TYR A 143 6.08 -8.04 -12.56
N ARG A 144 6.56 -9.16 -13.09
CA ARG A 144 6.37 -10.49 -12.51
C ARG A 144 7.69 -11.23 -12.47
N LEU A 145 7.97 -11.94 -11.37
CA LEU A 145 9.14 -12.80 -11.25
C LEU A 145 9.04 -13.97 -12.26
N GLY A 146 10.07 -14.11 -13.08
CA GLY A 146 10.25 -15.22 -14.01
C GLY A 146 10.92 -16.43 -13.34
N LYS A 147 10.88 -17.58 -14.03
CA LYS A 147 11.56 -18.81 -13.57
C LYS A 147 13.09 -18.68 -13.51
N ASP A 148 13.64 -17.69 -14.20
CA ASP A 148 15.05 -17.31 -14.21
C ASP A 148 15.45 -16.46 -13.00
N GLY A 149 14.52 -16.17 -12.08
CA GLY A 149 14.79 -15.37 -10.88
C GLY A 149 14.76 -13.86 -11.11
N GLU A 150 14.38 -13.41 -12.32
CA GLU A 150 14.37 -12.01 -12.70
C GLU A 150 12.95 -11.44 -12.83
N PHE A 151 12.76 -10.19 -12.41
CA PHE A 151 11.49 -9.48 -12.60
C PHE A 151 11.35 -9.00 -14.05
N LYS A 152 10.36 -9.54 -14.75
CA LYS A 152 10.06 -9.20 -16.15
C LYS A 152 8.93 -8.20 -16.23
N PHE A 153 9.13 -7.16 -17.03
CA PHE A 153 8.06 -6.21 -17.33
C PHE A 153 6.91 -6.93 -18.03
N VAL A 154 5.68 -6.64 -17.60
CA VAL A 154 4.46 -7.24 -18.14
C VAL A 154 3.67 -6.20 -18.92
N LYS A 155 3.34 -5.06 -18.29
CA LYS A 155 2.60 -3.94 -18.89
C LYS A 155 2.67 -2.69 -18.02
N GLU A 156 2.25 -1.56 -18.58
CA GLU A 156 1.85 -0.39 -17.80
C GLU A 156 0.43 -0.57 -17.25
N LEU A 157 0.15 0.05 -16.11
CA LEU A 157 -1.13 0.02 -15.43
C LEU A 157 -1.86 1.34 -15.64
N GLU A 158 -3.10 1.26 -16.11
CA GLU A 158 -3.98 2.40 -16.32
C GLU A 158 -5.40 2.02 -15.90
N LEU A 159 -6.01 2.85 -15.06
CA LEU A 159 -7.39 2.72 -14.64
C LEU A 159 -8.31 3.33 -15.69
N LYS A 160 -9.46 2.70 -15.92
CA LYS A 160 -10.56 3.31 -16.67
C LYS A 160 -11.23 4.37 -15.81
N GLU A 161 -12.04 5.23 -16.43
CA GLU A 161 -12.85 6.23 -15.72
C GLU A 161 -13.87 5.61 -14.75
N LYS A 162 -14.32 4.37 -15.02
CA LYS A 162 -15.27 3.61 -14.19
C LYS A 162 -14.90 2.13 -14.07
N GLY A 163 -15.09 1.58 -12.88
CA GLY A 163 -14.88 0.19 -12.53
C GLY A 163 -16.14 -0.65 -12.33
N LYS A 164 -15.95 -1.82 -11.70
CA LYS A 164 -17.03 -2.74 -11.27
C LYS A 164 -16.76 -3.45 -9.94
N LEU A 165 -15.68 -3.07 -9.26
CA LEU A 165 -15.23 -3.69 -8.01
C LEU A 165 -15.39 -2.70 -6.87
N ASN A 166 -15.81 -3.21 -5.72
CA ASN A 166 -15.87 -2.46 -4.47
C ASN A 166 -15.14 -3.26 -3.39
N ALA A 167 -14.02 -2.72 -2.92
CA ALA A 167 -13.20 -3.24 -1.83
C ALA A 167 -13.34 -2.32 -0.62
N THR A 168 -14.39 -2.53 0.17
CA THR A 168 -14.69 -1.69 1.33
C THR A 168 -14.28 -2.38 2.63
N GLY A 169 -13.29 -1.80 3.32
CA GLY A 169 -12.77 -2.27 4.59
C GLY A 169 -13.35 -1.55 5.81
N ALA A 170 -12.60 -1.63 6.92
CA ALA A 170 -12.99 -1.20 8.26
C ALA A 170 -14.19 -1.96 8.86
N THR A 171 -14.38 -1.82 10.17
CA THR A 171 -15.47 -2.48 10.90
C THR A 171 -16.82 -1.90 10.47
N GLN A 172 -17.66 -2.70 9.80
CA GLN A 172 -18.95 -2.27 9.25
C GLN A 172 -19.88 -1.72 10.33
N LYS A 173 -19.80 -2.19 11.57
CA LYS A 173 -20.57 -1.65 12.71
C LYS A 173 -20.26 -0.18 12.96
N GLY A 174 -19.01 0.25 12.76
CA GLY A 174 -18.55 1.62 13.02
C GLY A 174 -18.72 2.59 11.85
N TRP A 175 -19.20 2.14 10.69
CA TRP A 175 -19.42 3.02 9.53
C TRP A 175 -20.50 4.08 9.80
N SER A 176 -20.24 5.30 9.33
CA SER A 176 -21.24 6.38 9.27
C SER A 176 -22.39 6.03 8.31
N GLN A 177 -23.55 6.68 8.49
CA GLN A 177 -24.66 6.50 7.55
C GLN A 177 -24.29 6.96 6.14
N THR A 178 -23.49 8.03 6.02
CA THR A 178 -22.95 8.52 4.74
C THR A 178 -22.17 7.43 4.00
N HIS A 179 -21.23 6.77 4.67
CA HIS A 179 -20.45 5.68 4.06
C HIS A 179 -21.33 4.49 3.67
N ARG A 180 -22.28 4.10 4.53
CA ARG A 180 -23.23 3.02 4.22
C ARG A 180 -24.04 3.32 2.96
N ASN A 181 -24.58 4.54 2.85
CA ASN A 181 -25.38 4.95 1.70
C ASN A 181 -24.54 4.95 0.43
N PHE A 182 -23.30 5.47 0.49
CA PHE A 182 -22.37 5.44 -0.63
C PHE A 182 -22.06 4.02 -1.11
N ILE A 183 -21.73 3.10 -0.19
CA ILE A 183 -21.46 1.70 -0.53
C ILE A 183 -22.70 0.99 -1.08
N ASN A 184 -23.89 1.28 -0.53
CA ASN A 184 -25.14 0.75 -1.06
C ASN A 184 -25.40 1.23 -2.50
N GLU A 185 -25.06 2.47 -2.84
CA GLU A 185 -25.19 2.97 -4.20
C GLU A 185 -24.31 2.20 -5.17
N LEU A 186 -23.06 1.89 -4.80
CA LEU A 186 -22.20 1.03 -5.62
C LEU A 186 -22.82 -0.35 -5.85
N PHE A 187 -23.46 -0.94 -4.84
CA PHE A 187 -24.18 -2.21 -5.00
C PHE A 187 -25.40 -2.08 -5.93
N ASN A 188 -26.16 -1.00 -5.82
CA ASN A 188 -27.28 -0.71 -6.73
C ASN A 188 -26.81 -0.55 -8.18
N GLU A 189 -25.63 0.04 -8.39
CA GLU A 189 -24.98 0.14 -9.70
C GLU A 189 -24.35 -1.20 -10.19
N GLY A 190 -24.44 -2.27 -9.41
CA GLY A 190 -23.98 -3.61 -9.78
C GLY A 190 -22.49 -3.89 -9.52
N TYR A 191 -21.84 -3.13 -8.64
CA TYR A 191 -20.46 -3.38 -8.24
C TYR A 191 -20.37 -4.65 -7.39
N ARG A 192 -19.28 -5.40 -7.55
CA ARG A 192 -19.05 -6.65 -6.82
C ARG A 192 -18.14 -6.41 -5.63
N LEU A 193 -18.54 -6.91 -4.47
CA LEU A 193 -17.69 -6.93 -3.27
C LEU A 193 -16.45 -7.80 -3.50
N ARG A 194 -15.29 -7.24 -3.20
CA ARG A 194 -13.99 -7.92 -3.16
C ARG A 194 -13.16 -7.30 -2.06
N TYR A 195 -13.04 -7.98 -0.93
CA TYR A 195 -12.23 -7.50 0.18
C TYR A 195 -11.50 -8.69 0.81
N SER A 196 -10.18 -8.71 0.68
CA SER A 196 -9.34 -9.75 1.28
C SER A 196 -8.92 -9.39 2.70
N GLY A 197 -8.88 -8.09 3.03
CA GLY A 197 -8.40 -7.60 4.32
C GLY A 197 -6.95 -7.09 4.29
N ALA A 198 -6.25 -7.21 3.17
CA ALA A 198 -4.91 -6.65 2.95
C ALA A 198 -5.00 -5.52 1.94
N MET A 199 -4.53 -4.34 2.32
CA MET A 199 -4.61 -3.13 1.50
C MET A 199 -3.93 -3.35 0.14
N VAL A 200 -2.74 -3.94 0.14
CA VAL A 200 -1.92 -4.20 -1.04
C VAL A 200 -2.64 -5.12 -2.04
N SER A 201 -3.27 -6.19 -1.54
CA SER A 201 -4.00 -7.16 -2.36
C SER A 201 -5.28 -6.56 -2.93
N ASP A 202 -6.01 -5.80 -2.12
CA ASP A 202 -7.27 -5.18 -2.52
C ASP A 202 -7.08 -4.04 -3.53
N LEU A 203 -6.04 -3.23 -3.38
CA LEU A 203 -5.68 -2.19 -4.35
C LEU A 203 -5.10 -2.80 -5.63
N HIS A 204 -4.24 -3.81 -5.53
CA HIS A 204 -3.66 -4.45 -6.71
C HIS A 204 -4.70 -5.10 -7.63
N GLN A 205 -5.72 -5.76 -7.06
CA GLN A 205 -6.78 -6.33 -7.89
C GLN A 205 -7.57 -5.25 -8.64
N ILE A 206 -7.82 -4.08 -8.03
CA ILE A 206 -8.52 -2.96 -8.68
C ILE A 206 -7.67 -2.42 -9.84
N LEU A 207 -6.37 -2.21 -9.62
CA LEU A 207 -5.43 -1.80 -10.66
C LEU A 207 -5.40 -2.81 -11.83
N LEU A 208 -5.27 -4.10 -11.55
CA LEU A 208 -5.19 -5.11 -12.62
C LEU A 208 -6.52 -5.33 -13.36
N LYS A 209 -7.65 -5.16 -12.68
CA LYS A 209 -8.99 -5.25 -13.28
C LYS A 209 -9.41 -3.95 -13.96
N GLY A 210 -8.61 -2.89 -13.83
CA GLY A 210 -8.72 -1.66 -14.58
C GLY A 210 -9.80 -0.71 -14.06
N GLY A 211 -10.17 -0.81 -12.78
CA GLY A 211 -11.13 0.13 -12.18
C GLY A 211 -11.97 -0.45 -11.05
N GLY A 212 -12.45 0.45 -10.20
CA GLY A 212 -13.28 0.17 -9.04
C GLY A 212 -12.85 1.05 -7.87
N LEU A 213 -13.43 0.80 -6.71
CA LEU A 213 -13.15 1.52 -5.48
C LEU A 213 -12.52 0.62 -4.44
N PHE A 214 -11.45 1.10 -3.81
CA PHE A 214 -11.07 0.71 -2.46
C PHE A 214 -11.48 1.82 -1.49
N SER A 215 -12.03 1.44 -0.34
CA SER A 215 -12.37 2.39 0.71
C SER A 215 -12.03 1.87 2.10
N TYR A 216 -11.34 2.69 2.88
CA TYR A 216 -11.11 2.49 4.30
C TYR A 216 -11.56 3.77 5.05
N PRO A 217 -12.84 3.87 5.41
CA PRO A 217 -13.41 5.10 5.98
C PRO A 217 -12.96 5.32 7.44
N ALA A 218 -13.25 6.51 7.97
CA ALA A 218 -13.33 6.71 9.42
C ALA A 218 -14.45 5.85 10.00
N THR A 219 -14.23 5.32 11.20
CA THR A 219 -15.23 4.57 11.97
C THR A 219 -15.33 5.10 13.39
N SER A 220 -16.37 4.71 14.13
CA SER A 220 -16.55 5.12 15.53
C SER A 220 -15.37 4.76 16.44
N ASP A 221 -14.69 3.65 16.16
CA ASP A 221 -13.50 3.15 16.86
C ASP A 221 -12.18 3.72 16.29
N HIS A 222 -12.17 4.13 15.02
CA HIS A 222 -11.02 4.77 14.36
C HIS A 222 -11.47 6.06 13.66
N PRO A 223 -11.73 7.15 14.41
CA PRO A 223 -12.30 8.39 13.86
C PRO A 223 -11.35 9.11 12.88
N ASN A 224 -10.04 8.88 13.02
CA ASN A 224 -9.01 9.39 12.10
C ASN A 224 -8.61 8.36 11.03
N GLY A 225 -9.37 7.28 10.86
CA GLY A 225 -8.98 6.15 10.00
C GLY A 225 -7.87 5.29 10.62
N LYS A 226 -7.59 4.15 9.98
CA LYS A 226 -6.65 3.13 10.48
C LYS A 226 -5.31 3.11 9.72
N LEU A 227 -5.32 3.34 8.41
CA LEU A 227 -4.14 3.20 7.57
C LEU A 227 -3.23 4.43 7.68
N ARG A 228 -1.91 4.22 7.67
CA ARG A 228 -0.89 5.23 7.95
C ARG A 228 -0.51 6.00 6.69
N VAL A 229 -0.37 7.32 6.85
CA VAL A 229 -0.21 8.22 5.70
C VAL A 229 1.11 7.99 4.96
N VAL A 230 2.21 7.88 5.71
CA VAL A 230 3.57 7.99 5.16
C VAL A 230 3.99 6.79 4.34
N PHE A 231 3.66 5.57 4.78
CA PHE A 231 4.18 4.33 4.19
C PHE A 231 3.11 3.38 3.63
N GLU A 232 1.81 3.65 3.83
CA GLU A 232 0.71 2.92 3.19
C GLU A 232 -0.04 3.80 2.18
N VAL A 233 -0.62 4.91 2.67
CA VAL A 233 -1.59 5.70 1.92
C VAL A 233 -0.96 6.54 0.79
N LEU A 234 0.07 7.34 1.07
CA LEU A 234 0.70 8.17 0.05
C LEU A 234 1.41 7.35 -1.05
N PRO A 235 2.14 6.25 -0.74
CA PRO A 235 2.69 5.38 -1.79
C PRO A 235 1.63 4.86 -2.76
N PHE A 236 0.49 4.38 -2.25
CA PHE A 236 -0.60 3.95 -3.12
C PHE A 236 -1.29 5.11 -3.83
N ALA A 237 -1.39 6.29 -3.21
CA ALA A 237 -1.94 7.47 -3.85
C ALA A 237 -1.11 7.89 -5.06
N PHE A 238 0.21 7.88 -4.90
CA PHE A 238 1.16 8.13 -5.99
C PHE A 238 0.95 7.18 -7.16
N ILE A 239 0.78 5.88 -6.87
CA ILE A 239 0.55 4.86 -7.90
C ILE A 239 -0.81 5.05 -8.58
N TYR A 240 -1.87 5.27 -7.81
CA TYR A 240 -3.23 5.37 -8.36
C TYR A 240 -3.43 6.62 -9.21
N GLU A 241 -2.94 7.77 -8.77
CA GLU A 241 -3.04 9.01 -9.55
C GLU A 241 -2.19 8.95 -10.82
N ASN A 242 -1.00 8.34 -10.76
CA ASN A 242 -0.22 8.05 -11.96
C ASN A 242 -0.90 7.05 -12.89
N ALA A 243 -1.69 6.11 -12.36
CA ALA A 243 -2.53 5.20 -13.14
C ALA A 243 -3.82 5.88 -13.67
N LYS A 244 -3.90 7.21 -13.66
CA LYS A 244 -5.08 8.03 -14.05
C LYS A 244 -6.32 7.85 -13.17
N GLY A 245 -6.17 7.21 -12.01
CA GLY A 245 -7.19 7.17 -10.97
C GLY A 245 -7.31 8.48 -10.21
N ALA A 246 -8.08 8.44 -9.14
CA ALA A 246 -8.21 9.51 -8.18
C ALA A 246 -8.17 8.94 -6.76
N THR A 247 -7.86 9.82 -5.81
CA THR A 247 -7.82 9.47 -4.39
C THR A 247 -8.43 10.56 -3.52
N SER A 248 -8.91 10.21 -2.34
CA SER A 248 -9.45 11.16 -1.38
C SER A 248 -9.47 10.57 0.03
N ASN A 249 -9.56 11.40 1.06
CA ASN A 249 -9.94 11.03 2.43
C ASN A 249 -11.45 11.25 2.70
N GLY A 250 -12.23 11.51 1.65
CA GLY A 250 -13.64 11.87 1.69
C GLY A 250 -13.90 13.37 1.91
N LYS A 251 -12.86 14.18 2.15
CA LYS A 251 -12.99 15.65 2.29
C LYS A 251 -12.10 16.42 1.33
N ASN A 252 -10.88 15.95 1.10
CA ASN A 252 -9.93 16.57 0.17
C ASN A 252 -10.14 16.08 -1.27
N GLN A 253 -9.61 16.82 -2.24
CA GLN A 253 -9.70 16.44 -3.66
C GLN A 253 -8.63 15.41 -4.04
N THR A 254 -7.52 15.36 -3.30
CA THR A 254 -6.45 14.36 -3.44
C THR A 254 -5.84 14.04 -2.08
N LEU A 255 -5.40 12.79 -1.87
CA LEU A 255 -4.63 12.41 -0.69
C LEU A 255 -3.30 13.16 -0.56
N PHE A 256 -2.78 13.77 -1.64
CA PHE A 256 -1.61 14.64 -1.59
C PHE A 256 -1.87 15.99 -0.87
N ASP A 257 -3.13 16.35 -0.61
CA ASP A 257 -3.47 17.55 0.19
C ASP A 257 -3.26 17.34 1.70
N ILE A 258 -2.91 16.12 2.14
CA ILE A 258 -2.73 15.80 3.55
C ILE A 258 -1.41 16.38 4.07
N LYS A 259 -1.48 17.23 5.10
CA LYS A 259 -0.30 17.66 5.84
C LYS A 259 0.23 16.51 6.71
N ILE A 260 1.55 16.27 6.67
CA ILE A 260 2.21 15.29 7.53
C ILE A 260 2.67 15.95 8.82
N GLU A 261 2.03 15.60 9.93
CA GLU A 261 2.35 16.10 11.27
C GLU A 261 3.11 15.08 12.12
N LYS A 262 2.89 13.79 11.87
CA LYS A 262 3.55 12.67 12.56
C LYS A 262 3.82 11.54 11.58
N ILE A 263 4.88 10.77 11.84
CA ILE A 263 5.29 9.62 11.02
C ILE A 263 4.17 8.57 10.93
N HIS A 264 3.60 8.18 12.08
CA HIS A 264 2.53 7.16 12.15
C HIS A 264 1.11 7.76 12.11
N GLN A 265 0.94 8.96 11.55
CA GLN A 265 -0.41 9.54 11.43
C GLN A 265 -1.30 8.67 10.54
N THR A 266 -2.56 8.53 10.90
CA THR A 266 -3.55 7.77 10.11
C THR A 266 -4.53 8.69 9.39
N THR A 267 -5.19 8.17 8.36
CA THR A 267 -6.25 8.88 7.65
C THR A 267 -7.31 7.93 7.10
N PRO A 268 -8.59 8.35 6.97
CA PRO A 268 -9.52 7.70 6.07
C PRO A 268 -8.99 7.80 4.64
N CYS A 269 -9.16 6.78 3.82
CA CYS A 269 -8.64 6.80 2.46
C CYS A 269 -9.52 6.03 1.49
N PHE A 270 -9.57 6.57 0.27
CA PHE A 270 -10.35 6.08 -0.84
C PHE A 270 -9.47 6.17 -2.09
N PHE A 271 -9.41 5.09 -2.86
CA PHE A 271 -8.62 5.00 -4.07
C PHE A 271 -9.49 4.34 -5.14
N GLY A 272 -9.52 4.88 -6.35
CA GLY A 272 -10.31 4.26 -7.40
C GLY A 272 -10.28 4.96 -8.73
N SER A 273 -11.20 4.55 -9.60
CA SER A 273 -11.45 5.31 -10.81
C SER A 273 -12.15 6.63 -10.50
N ARG A 274 -12.03 7.60 -11.41
CA ARG A 274 -12.53 8.97 -11.19
C ARG A 274 -14.03 9.02 -10.94
N ASP A 275 -14.83 8.16 -11.60
CA ASP A 275 -16.27 8.12 -11.40
C ASP A 275 -16.63 7.68 -9.96
N GLU A 276 -15.91 6.71 -9.39
CA GLU A 276 -16.18 6.27 -8.01
C GLU A 276 -15.76 7.30 -6.97
N ILE A 277 -14.63 8.00 -7.19
CA ILE A 277 -14.22 9.10 -6.30
C ILE A 277 -15.16 10.31 -6.45
N SER A 278 -15.64 10.61 -7.66
CA SER A 278 -16.67 11.65 -7.86
C SER A 278 -17.98 11.28 -7.17
N LEU A 279 -18.37 10.00 -7.20
CA LEU A 279 -19.55 9.52 -6.47
C LEU A 279 -19.34 9.66 -4.95
N LEU A 280 -18.17 9.28 -4.43
CA LEU A 280 -17.81 9.48 -3.03
C LEU A 280 -18.04 10.93 -2.60
N HIS A 281 -17.51 11.90 -3.36
CA HIS A 281 -17.69 13.33 -3.06
C HIS A 281 -19.15 13.74 -3.00
N LYS A 282 -20.01 13.26 -3.91
CA LYS A 282 -21.46 13.54 -3.85
C LYS A 282 -22.09 13.11 -2.53
N PHE A 283 -21.66 12.00 -1.94
CA PHE A 283 -22.18 11.55 -0.64
C PHE A 283 -21.55 12.29 0.53
N TYR A 284 -20.26 12.60 0.47
CA TYR A 284 -19.51 13.18 1.58
C TYR A 284 -19.60 14.71 1.68
N GLU A 285 -19.92 15.40 0.58
CA GLU A 285 -20.13 16.85 0.53
C GLU A 285 -21.56 17.27 0.87
N GLN A 286 -22.53 16.36 0.76
CA GLN A 286 -23.91 16.57 1.22
C GLN A 286 -23.93 16.61 2.76
N LYS A 287 -23.78 17.81 3.33
CA LYS A 287 -24.04 18.11 4.74
C LYS A 287 -25.39 18.76 4.92
#